data_AF-A0A7W0C658-F1
#
_entry.id   AF-A0A7W0C658-F1
#
_cell.length_a   1.000
_cell.length_b   1.000
_cell.length_c   1.000
_cell.angle_alpha   90.00
_cell.angle_beta   90.00
_cell.angle_gamma   90.00
#
_symmetry.space_group_name_H-M   'P 1'
#
loop_
_entity.id
_entity.type
_entity.pdbx_description
1 polymer ?
#
loop_
_entity_poly.entity_id
_entity_poly.type
_entity_poly.pdbx_seq_one_letter_code
_entity_poly.pdbx_strand_id
1 'polypeptide(L)' 'MSQKDDSTTAYTCNEYRMEMILLALEKQMARPDLTPSEKESIQNEIQRVKKEMDMI' A
#
# COMPACT_ATOMS: atom_id res chain seq x y z
N MET A 1 -36.79 7.76 13.62
CA MET A 1 -36.83 6.71 12.57
C MET A 1 -35.99 7.24 11.42
N SER A 2 -34.78 6.69 11.26
CA SER A 2 -34.34 5.96 10.05
C SER A 2 -34.38 6.84 8.80
N GLN A 3 -33.24 7.21 8.22
CA GLN A 3 -32.42 6.26 7.47
C GLN A 3 -30.92 6.60 7.56
N LYS A 4 -30.12 5.59 7.94
CA LYS A 4 -28.73 5.41 7.49
C LYS A 4 -28.81 4.77 6.08
N ASP A 5 -27.65 4.62 5.42
CA ASP A 5 -27.40 3.94 4.13
C ASP A 5 -27.34 4.94 2.95
N ASP A 6 -26.34 4.99 2.06
CA ASP A 6 -25.32 4.02 1.67
C ASP A 6 -24.21 4.76 0.87
N SER A 7 -22.98 4.83 1.38
CA SER A 7 -21.82 5.27 0.58
C SER A 7 -20.59 4.47 0.98
N THR A 8 -20.78 3.15 1.15
CA THR A 8 -19.81 2.20 1.70
C THR A 8 -19.32 1.20 0.65
N THR A 9 -19.38 1.55 -0.64
CA THR A 9 -19.18 0.59 -1.74
C THR A 9 -18.12 1.00 -2.77
N ALA A 10 -17.37 2.09 -2.56
CA ALA A 10 -16.38 2.59 -3.54
C ALA A 10 -14.92 2.63 -3.04
N TYR A 11 -14.64 2.16 -1.82
CA TYR A 11 -13.28 1.87 -1.36
C TYR A 11 -12.79 0.46 -1.79
N THR A 12 -13.59 -0.20 -2.62
CA THR A 12 -13.46 -1.63 -2.88
C THR A 12 -12.44 -1.90 -3.97
N CYS A 13 -11.47 -2.75 -3.66
CA CYS A 13 -10.38 -3.25 -4.49
C CYS A 13 -9.14 -2.36 -4.60
N ASN A 14 -9.23 -1.04 -4.78
CA ASN A 14 -8.02 -0.26 -5.09
C ASN A 14 -7.15 -0.04 -3.86
N GLU A 15 -7.73 0.44 -2.75
CA GLU A 15 -7.00 0.61 -1.48
C GLU A 15 -6.52 -0.73 -0.92
N TYR A 16 -7.39 -1.73 -0.89
CA TYR A 16 -7.00 -3.08 -0.47
C TYR A 16 -5.86 -3.66 -1.33
N ARG A 17 -5.84 -3.42 -2.65
CA ARG A 17 -4.71 -3.83 -3.49
C ARG A 17 -3.45 -3.05 -3.16
N MET A 18 -3.55 -1.75 -2.94
CA MET A 18 -2.41 -0.92 -2.56
C MET A 18 -1.84 -1.35 -1.20
N GLU A 19 -2.68 -1.68 -0.22
CA GLU A 19 -2.25 -2.26 1.06
C GLU A 19 -1.55 -3.61 0.87
N MET A 20 -2.06 -4.48 -0.01
CA MET A 20 -1.40 -5.74 -0.33
C MET A 20 -0.05 -5.55 -1.03
N ILE A 21 0.06 -4.58 -1.92
CA ILE A 21 1.33 -4.20 -2.58
C ILE A 21 2.31 -3.67 -1.53
N LEU A 22 1.86 -2.77 -0.66
CA LEU A 22 2.67 -2.20 0.42
C LEU A 22 3.21 -3.30 1.34
N LEU A 23 2.35 -4.22 1.78
CA LEU A 23 2.73 -5.36 2.61
C LEU A 23 3.75 -6.28 1.91
N ALA A 24 3.60 -6.50 0.61
CA ALA A 24 4.55 -7.31 -0.15
C ALA A 24 5.92 -6.62 -0.27
N LEU A 25 5.94 -5.30 -0.51
CA LEU A 25 7.16 -4.50 -0.58
C LEU A 25 7.87 -4.44 0.78
N GLU A 26 7.14 -4.28 1.89
CA GLU A 26 7.71 -4.30 3.24
C GLU A 26 8.33 -5.68 3.57
N LYS A 27 7.66 -6.77 3.19
CA LYS A 27 8.21 -8.13 3.33
C LYS A 27 9.47 -8.33 2.48
N GLN A 28 9.50 -7.77 1.27
CA GLN A 28 10.70 -7.79 0.44
C GLN A 28 11.82 -7.01 1.11
N MET A 29 11.54 -5.81 1.64
CA MET A 29 12.51 -4.96 2.34
C MET A 29 13.12 -5.61 3.60
N ALA A 30 12.39 -6.52 4.23
CA ALA A 30 12.85 -7.30 5.38
C ALA A 30 13.75 -8.49 5.01
N ARG A 31 13.95 -8.79 3.72
CA ARG A 31 14.83 -9.89 3.29
C ARG A 31 16.29 -9.55 3.61
N PRO A 32 17.04 -10.48 4.24
CA PRO A 32 18.44 -10.24 4.64
C PRO A 32 19.41 -10.18 3.44
N ASP A 33 19.02 -10.73 2.28
CA ASP A 33 19.86 -10.82 1.08
C ASP A 33 19.67 -9.64 0.11
N LEU A 34 19.08 -8.53 0.56
CA LEU A 34 18.87 -7.36 -0.29
C LEU A 34 20.16 -6.59 -0.54
N THR A 35 20.46 -6.35 -1.81
CA THR A 35 21.51 -5.40 -2.18
C THR A 35 21.06 -3.97 -1.87
N PRO A 36 22.00 -3.03 -1.68
CA PRO A 36 21.67 -1.63 -1.45
C PRO A 36 20.79 -1.02 -2.55
N SER A 37 21.01 -1.42 -3.80
CA SER A 37 20.25 -0.94 -4.96
C SER A 37 18.82 -1.47 -4.99
N GLU A 38 18.61 -2.73 -4.62
CA GLU A 38 17.26 -3.29 -4.52
C GLU A 38 16.50 -2.68 -3.34
N LYS A 39 17.18 -2.45 -2.21
CA LYS A 39 16.59 -1.80 -1.05
C LYS A 39 16.11 -0.38 -1.37
N GLU A 40 16.93 0.40 -2.09
CA GLU A 40 16.55 1.73 -2.55
C GLU A 40 15.36 1.68 -3.53
N SER A 41 15.36 0.73 -4.45
CA SER A 41 14.26 0.54 -5.41
C SER A 41 12.94 0.20 -4.70
N ILE A 42 12.97 -0.73 -3.75
CA ILE A 42 11.80 -1.12 -2.94
C ILE A 42 11.33 0.06 -2.08
N GLN A 43 12.25 0.83 -1.50
CA GLN A 43 11.90 1.99 -0.68
C GLN A 43 11.23 3.10 -1.50
N ASN A 44 11.69 3.35 -2.72
CA ASN A 44 11.05 4.28 -3.64
C ASN A 44 9.63 3.83 -4.02
N GLU A 45 9.44 2.53 -4.27
CA GLU A 45 8.13 1.97 -4.60
C GLU A 45 7.16 2.08 -3.40
N ILE A 46 7.62 1.81 -2.18
CA ILE A 46 6.84 2.01 -0.95
C ILE A 46 6.38 3.47 -0.81
N GLN A 47 7.26 4.44 -1.08
CA GLN A 47 6.90 5.86 -1.03
C GLN A 47 5.85 6.22 -2.08
N ARG A 48 5.98 5.66 -3.29
CA ARG A 48 5.02 5.87 -4.38
C ARG A 48 3.63 5.37 -4.01
N VAL A 49 3.54 4.14 -3.50
CA VAL A 49 2.27 3.52 -3.07
C VAL A 49 1.65 4.28 -1.90
N LYS A 50 2.44 4.69 -0.90
CA LYS A 50 1.94 5.51 0.22
C LYS A 50 1.36 6.85 -0.23
N LYS A 51 1.99 7.49 -1.23
CA LYS A 51 1.50 8.74 -1.82
C LYS A 51 0.23 8.55 -2.63
N GLU A 52 0.11 7.44 -3.37
CA GLU A 52 -1.13 7.10 -4.10
C GLU A 52 -2.30 6.78 -3.15
N MET A 53 -2.00 6.31 -1.94
CA MET A 53 -2.96 6.10 -0.85
C MET A 53 -3.24 7.35 0.00
N ASP A 54 -2.61 8.49 -0.31
CA ASP A 54 -2.69 9.73 0.48
C ASP A 54 -2.29 9.57 1.96
N MET A 55 -1.41 8.58 2.25
CA MET A 55 -0.95 8.28 3.61
C MET A 55 0.27 9.12 4.04
N ILE A 56 0.85 9.94 3.15
CA ILE A 56 1.99 10.85 3.41
C ILE A 56 2.06 11.97 2.36
#